data_AF-A0A949QC52-F1
#
_entry.id   AF-A0A949QC52-F1
#
_cell.length_a   1.000
_cell.length_b   1.000
_cell.length_c   1.000
_cell.angle_alpha   90.00
_cell.angle_beta   90.00
_cell.angle_gamma   90.00
#
_symmetry.space_group_name_H-M   'P 1'
#
loop_
_entity.id
_entity.type
_entity.pdbx_description
1 polymer ?
#
loop_
_entity_poly.entity_id
_entity_poly.type
_entity_poly.pdbx_seq_one_letter_code
_entity_poly.pdbx_strand_id
1 'polypeptide(L)'
;MVLGEQGRYAEAESSYRRAIELAPDYHQAHGNLGNTLEELSRFGEAENSYRRAIELKPDYAPARTNLGILLLSLGRSREGWPYYEARYDPAARGRAVVPPLLAFPQWQGEPLTGKSLLIWPEQGFGDEIQFARYGALLKT
;
A
#
# COMPACT_ATOMS: atom_id res chain seq x y z
N MET A 1 -22.83 -3.51 -17.57
CA MET A 1 -21.53 -4.15 -17.22
C MET A 1 -21.37 -4.35 -15.71
N VAL A 2 -21.79 -3.40 -14.86
CA VAL A 2 -21.71 -3.46 -13.38
C VAL A 2 -22.23 -4.76 -12.74
N LEU A 3 -23.38 -5.29 -13.18
CA LEU A 3 -23.95 -6.54 -12.64
C LEU A 3 -23.06 -7.78 -12.88
N GLY A 4 -22.32 -7.81 -14.00
CA GLY A 4 -21.43 -8.93 -14.34
C GLY A 4 -20.15 -8.93 -13.50
N GLU A 5 -19.60 -7.76 -13.20
CA GLU A 5 -18.41 -7.63 -12.36
C GLU A 5 -18.71 -7.97 -10.90
N GLN A 6 -19.84 -7.51 -10.38
CA GLN A 6 -20.30 -7.88 -9.03
C GLN A 6 -20.50 -9.40 -8.88
N GLY A 7 -21.06 -10.07 -9.89
CA GLY A 7 -21.18 -11.52 -9.90
C GLY A 7 -19.82 -12.22 -9.82
N ARG A 8 -18.84 -11.77 -10.62
CA ARG A 8 -17.48 -12.31 -10.62
C ARG A 8 -16.77 -12.11 -9.27
N TYR A 9 -16.99 -10.98 -8.61
CA TYR A 9 -16.42 -10.73 -7.28
C TYR A 9 -17.07 -11.60 -6.20
N ALA A 10 -18.38 -11.84 -6.25
CA ALA A 10 -19.03 -12.76 -5.33
C ALA A 10 -18.53 -14.21 -5.49
N GLU A 11 -18.32 -14.67 -6.73
CA GLU A 11 -17.72 -15.99 -7.01
C GLU A 11 -16.27 -16.08 -6.52
N ALA A 12 -15.48 -15.01 -6.73
CA ALA A 12 -14.12 -14.92 -6.22
C ALA A 12 -14.06 -14.95 -4.69
N GLU A 13 -14.94 -14.21 -4.01
CA GLU A 13 -15.05 -14.22 -2.55
C GLU A 13 -15.32 -15.64 -2.03
N SER A 14 -16.32 -16.32 -2.61
CA SER A 14 -16.67 -17.70 -2.24
C SER A 14 -15.48 -18.64 -2.41
N SER A 15 -14.76 -18.52 -3.52
CA SER A 15 -13.59 -19.34 -3.82
C SER A 15 -12.44 -19.11 -2.83
N TYR A 16 -12.15 -17.85 -2.48
CA TYR A 16 -11.10 -17.54 -1.51
C TYR A 16 -11.48 -17.92 -0.08
N ARG A 17 -12.74 -17.75 0.33
CA ARG A 17 -13.22 -18.24 1.63
C ARG A 17 -13.08 -19.76 1.71
N ARG A 18 -13.43 -20.49 0.65
CA ARG A 18 -13.23 -21.94 0.60
C ARG A 18 -11.75 -22.34 0.68
N ALA A 19 -10.87 -21.60 0.00
CA ALA A 19 -9.43 -21.84 0.11
C ALA A 19 -8.92 -21.63 1.55
N ILE A 20 -9.41 -20.60 2.24
CA ILE A 20 -9.07 -20.32 3.64
C ILE A 20 -9.62 -21.39 4.59
N GLU A 21 -10.82 -21.91 4.36
CA GLU A 21 -11.35 -23.04 5.15
C GLU A 21 -10.47 -24.29 5.04
N LEU A 22 -9.96 -24.57 3.84
CA LEU A 22 -9.10 -25.73 3.58
C LEU A 22 -7.65 -25.50 4.06
N ALA A 23 -7.16 -24.27 3.99
CA ALA A 23 -5.82 -23.87 4.38
C ALA A 23 -5.84 -22.48 5.07
N PRO A 24 -6.10 -22.44 6.39
CA PRO A 24 -6.26 -21.17 7.12
C PRO A 24 -5.01 -20.28 7.16
N ASP A 25 -3.83 -20.87 6.92
CA ASP A 25 -2.53 -20.23 6.88
C ASP A 25 -2.10 -19.80 5.47
N TYR A 26 -2.96 -19.98 4.46
CA TYR A 26 -2.67 -19.63 3.08
C TYR A 26 -2.76 -18.10 2.86
N HIS A 27 -1.67 -17.40 3.16
CA HIS A 27 -1.58 -15.94 3.13
C HIS A 27 -2.03 -15.31 1.78
N GLN A 28 -1.80 -15.98 0.65
CA GLN A 28 -2.22 -15.46 -0.66
C GLN A 28 -3.75 -15.41 -0.81
N ALA A 29 -4.46 -16.39 -0.24
CA ALA A 29 -5.93 -16.39 -0.26
C ALA A 29 -6.51 -15.24 0.58
N HIS A 30 -5.92 -14.97 1.76
CA HIS A 30 -6.30 -13.80 2.57
C HIS A 30 -6.04 -12.49 1.84
N GLY A 31 -4.89 -12.34 1.18
CA GLY A 31 -4.58 -11.12 0.41
C GLY A 31 -5.50 -10.93 -0.80
N ASN A 32 -5.85 -12.01 -1.50
CA ASN A 32 -6.77 -11.93 -2.64
C ASN A 32 -8.23 -11.71 -2.21
N LEU A 33 -8.65 -12.28 -1.07
CA LEU A 33 -9.94 -11.98 -0.44
C LEU A 33 -10.04 -10.48 -0.10
N GLY A 34 -8.96 -9.88 0.42
CA GLY A 34 -8.88 -8.45 0.67
C GLY A 34 -9.17 -7.61 -0.59
N ASN A 35 -8.54 -7.94 -1.71
CA ASN A 35 -8.78 -7.25 -2.99
C ASN A 35 -10.25 -7.37 -3.43
N THR A 36 -10.81 -8.58 -3.36
CA THR A 36 -12.21 -8.82 -3.75
C THR A 36 -13.18 -8.03 -2.87
N LEU A 37 -12.91 -7.93 -1.56
CA LEU A 37 -13.73 -7.16 -0.64
C LEU A 37 -13.62 -5.65 -0.88
N GLU A 38 -12.45 -5.17 -1.29
CA GLU A 38 -12.23 -3.76 -1.67
C GLU A 38 -13.03 -3.38 -2.92
N GLU A 39 -13.02 -4.23 -3.96
CA GLU A 39 -13.87 -4.08 -5.16
C GLU A 39 -15.37 -4.07 -4.84
N LEU A 40 -15.75 -4.79 -3.77
CA LEU A 40 -17.12 -4.79 -3.22
C LEU A 40 -17.38 -3.65 -2.23
N SER A 41 -16.44 -2.72 -2.06
CA SER A 41 -16.51 -1.59 -1.10
C SER A 41 -16.66 -2.00 0.37
N ARG A 42 -16.29 -3.23 0.73
CA ARG A 42 -16.32 -3.79 2.10
C ARG A 42 -14.99 -3.56 2.80
N PHE A 43 -14.61 -2.28 2.94
CA PHE A 43 -13.26 -1.85 3.34
C PHE A 43 -12.79 -2.40 4.70
N GLY A 44 -13.67 -2.50 5.70
CA GLY A 44 -13.28 -3.06 7.01
C GLY A 44 -12.92 -4.54 6.95
N GLU A 45 -13.61 -5.33 6.13
CA GLU A 45 -13.29 -6.74 5.92
C GLU A 45 -12.05 -6.92 5.05
N ALA A 46 -11.85 -6.03 4.07
CA ALA A 46 -10.65 -6.00 3.25
C ALA A 46 -9.40 -5.74 4.11
N GLU A 47 -9.46 -4.74 5.00
CA GLU A 47 -8.39 -4.45 5.97
C GLU A 47 -8.05 -5.66 6.83
N ASN A 48 -9.05 -6.31 7.42
CA ASN A 48 -8.84 -7.52 8.23
C ASN A 48 -8.17 -8.64 7.43
N SER A 49 -8.59 -8.83 6.18
CA SER A 49 -8.02 -9.86 5.29
C SER A 49 -6.55 -9.55 4.93
N TYR A 50 -6.23 -8.29 4.63
CA TYR A 50 -4.84 -7.89 4.39
C TYR A 50 -3.97 -8.04 5.63
N ARG A 51 -4.46 -7.63 6.81
CA ARG A 51 -3.74 -7.82 8.07
C ARG A 51 -3.49 -9.28 8.35
N ARG A 52 -4.47 -10.16 8.11
CA ARG A 52 -4.29 -11.59 8.27
C ARG A 52 -3.23 -12.16 7.33
N ALA A 53 -3.20 -11.71 6.07
CA ALA A 53 -2.15 -12.09 5.13
C ALA A 53 -0.75 -11.67 5.61
N ILE A 54 -0.63 -10.48 6.21
CA ILE A 54 0.62 -9.94 6.77
C ILE A 54 1.02 -10.68 8.06
N GLU A 55 0.07 -11.04 8.92
CA GLU A 55 0.35 -11.86 10.11
C GLU A 55 0.94 -13.22 9.74
N LEU A 56 0.38 -13.86 8.71
CA LEU A 56 0.83 -15.15 8.20
C LEU A 56 2.18 -15.04 7.46
N LYS A 57 2.39 -13.93 6.74
CA LYS A 57 3.62 -13.66 6.00
C LYS A 57 3.98 -12.15 6.08
N PRO A 58 4.81 -11.74 7.06
CA PRO A 58 5.14 -10.32 7.31
C PRO A 58 5.84 -9.57 6.17
N ASP A 59 6.50 -10.31 5.27
CA ASP A 59 7.18 -9.82 4.07
C ASP A 59 6.30 -9.90 2.81
N TYR A 60 4.99 -10.16 2.94
CA TYR A 60 4.10 -10.26 1.77
C TYR A 60 3.77 -8.88 1.19
N ALA A 61 4.67 -8.38 0.33
CA ALA A 61 4.60 -7.05 -0.29
C ALA A 61 3.26 -6.69 -0.96
N PRO A 62 2.57 -7.61 -1.67
CA PRO A 62 1.24 -7.30 -2.23
C PRO A 62 0.20 -6.91 -1.18
N ALA A 63 0.10 -7.65 -0.06
CA ALA A 63 -0.88 -7.31 0.98
C ALA A 63 -0.50 -6.03 1.74
N ARG A 64 0.80 -5.79 1.94
CA ARG A 64 1.30 -4.54 2.54
C ARG A 64 0.97 -3.34 1.66
N THR A 65 1.25 -3.42 0.36
CA THR A 65 0.97 -2.33 -0.58
C THR A 65 -0.52 -2.01 -0.61
N ASN A 66 -1.37 -3.04 -0.69
CA ASN A 66 -2.83 -2.84 -0.75
C ASN A 66 -3.41 -2.34 0.57
N LEU A 67 -2.94 -2.84 1.72
CA LEU A 67 -3.31 -2.27 3.02
C LEU A 67 -2.88 -0.81 3.13
N GLY A 68 -1.67 -0.48 2.67
CA GLY A 68 -1.18 0.90 2.61
C GLY A 68 -2.12 1.79 1.81
N ILE A 69 -2.44 1.41 0.57
CA ILE A 69 -3.36 2.15 -0.31
C ILE A 69 -4.73 2.33 0.34
N LEU A 70 -5.31 1.27 0.90
CA LEU A 70 -6.60 1.30 1.58
C LEU A 70 -6.59 2.26 2.79
N LEU A 71 -5.56 2.20 3.62
CA LEU A 71 -5.45 3.08 4.78
C LEU A 71 -5.27 4.56 4.36
N LEU A 72 -4.48 4.81 3.32
CA LEU A 72 -4.29 6.15 2.76
C LEU A 72 -5.60 6.70 2.18
N SER A 73 -6.37 5.89 1.44
CA SER A 73 -7.66 6.30 0.87
C SER A 73 -8.73 6.58 1.93
N LEU A 74 -8.65 5.91 3.09
CA LEU A 74 -9.47 6.17 4.26
C LEU A 74 -8.96 7.34 5.14
N GLY A 75 -7.91 8.04 4.74
CA GLY A 75 -7.34 9.18 5.48
C GLY A 75 -6.49 8.80 6.69
N ARG A 76 -6.16 7.52 6.89
CA ARG A 76 -5.30 7.01 7.98
C ARG A 76 -3.82 7.11 7.60
N SER A 77 -3.37 8.30 7.22
CA SER A 77 -2.06 8.49 6.57
C SER A 77 -0.87 8.02 7.41
N ARG A 78 -0.89 8.29 8.73
CA ARG A 78 0.18 7.86 9.65
C ARG A 78 0.37 6.35 9.67
N GLU A 79 -0.72 5.61 9.54
CA GLU A 79 -0.70 4.16 9.58
C GLU A 79 -0.48 3.54 8.20
N GLY A 80 -1.06 4.13 7.15
CA GLY A 80 -0.93 3.62 5.78
C GLY A 80 0.46 3.79 5.18
N TRP A 81 1.15 4.89 5.49
CA TRP A 81 2.44 5.20 4.85
C TRP A 81 3.51 4.11 5.05
N PRO A 82 3.77 3.60 6.27
CA PRO A 82 4.73 2.51 6.47
C PRO A 82 4.43 1.23 5.67
N TYR A 83 3.15 0.92 5.43
CA TYR A 83 2.76 -0.22 4.60
C TYR A 83 2.95 0.06 3.11
N TYR A 84 2.68 1.29 2.66
CA TYR A 84 2.81 1.71 1.28
C TYR A 84 4.28 1.71 0.78
N GLU A 85 5.26 1.81 1.68
CA GLU A 85 6.67 1.65 1.32
C GLU A 85 7.02 0.24 0.79
N ALA A 86 6.13 -0.75 0.98
CA ALA A 86 6.28 -2.06 0.35
C ALA A 86 6.22 -2.02 -1.19
N ARG A 87 5.81 -0.90 -1.81
CA ARG A 87 5.87 -0.72 -3.28
C ARG A 87 7.29 -0.78 -3.86
N TYR A 88 8.30 -0.54 -3.02
CA TYR A 88 9.71 -0.66 -3.40
C TYR A 88 10.22 -2.10 -3.31
N ASP A 89 9.44 -3.02 -2.76
CA ASP A 89 9.79 -4.44 -2.72
C ASP A 89 9.72 -5.04 -4.13
N PRO A 90 10.74 -5.77 -4.61
CA PRO A 90 10.72 -6.45 -5.90
C PRO A 90 9.54 -7.43 -6.08
N ALA A 91 8.98 -7.94 -4.99
CA ALA A 91 7.82 -8.83 -4.97
C ALA A 91 6.47 -8.09 -4.99
N ALA A 92 6.47 -6.75 -4.95
CA ALA A 92 5.24 -5.96 -5.10
C ALA A 92 4.61 -6.17 -6.48
N ARG A 93 3.27 -6.12 -6.55
CA ARG A 93 2.55 -6.22 -7.82
C ARG A 93 2.68 -4.89 -8.59
N GLY A 94 2.92 -4.96 -9.90
CA GLY A 94 2.95 -3.80 -10.79
C GLY A 94 4.34 -3.44 -11.29
N ARG A 95 4.52 -2.20 -11.75
CA ARG A 95 5.83 -1.71 -12.21
C ARG A 95 6.73 -1.55 -10.99
N ALA A 96 7.88 -2.24 -11.01
CA ALA A 96 8.90 -2.09 -9.97
C ALA A 96 9.26 -0.61 -9.81
N VAL A 97 9.00 -0.07 -8.63
CA VAL A 97 9.48 1.25 -8.25
C VAL A 97 10.84 1.04 -7.62
N VAL A 98 11.88 1.56 -8.27
CA VAL A 98 13.24 1.50 -7.74
C VAL A 98 13.51 2.85 -7.08
N PRO A 99 13.72 2.90 -5.75
CA PRO A 99 14.12 4.14 -5.10
C PRO A 99 15.48 4.58 -5.68
N PRO A 100 15.70 5.89 -5.84
CA PRO A 100 16.95 6.38 -6.40
C PRO A 100 18.12 5.98 -5.50
N LEU A 101 19.22 5.55 -6.13
CA LEU A 101 20.48 5.31 -5.42
C LEU A 101 21.15 6.66 -5.11
N LEU A 102 20.64 7.34 -4.08
CA LEU A 102 21.21 8.58 -3.57
C LEU A 102 22.21 8.28 -2.46
N ALA A 103 23.30 9.03 -2.42
CA ALA A 103 24.30 8.95 -1.35
C ALA A 103 23.81 9.57 -0.02
N PHE A 104 22.55 10.00 0.05
CA PHE A 104 21.96 10.70 1.18
C PHE A 104 20.84 9.85 1.81
N PRO A 105 20.69 9.86 3.15
CA PRO A 105 19.60 9.14 3.80
C PRO A 105 18.24 9.77 3.48
N GLN A 106 17.18 8.94 3.49
CA GLN A 106 15.80 9.42 3.38
C GLN A 106 15.42 10.18 4.65
N TRP A 107 14.95 11.42 4.50
CA TRP A 107 14.45 12.25 5.59
C TRP A 107 13.21 11.61 6.24
N GLN A 108 13.21 11.48 7.57
CA GLN A 108 12.13 10.85 8.36
C GLN A 108 11.34 11.85 9.21
N GLY A 109 11.52 13.15 8.96
CA GLY A 109 10.87 14.22 9.72
C GLY A 109 11.75 14.89 10.78
N GLU A 110 13.03 14.53 10.87
CA GLU A 110 13.97 15.18 11.78
C GLU A 110 14.21 16.67 11.42
N PRO A 111 14.64 17.52 12.38
CA PRO A 111 14.94 18.92 12.10
C PRO A 111 15.97 19.11 10.98
N LEU A 112 15.73 20.12 10.13
CA LEU A 112 16.58 20.48 8.98
C LEU A 112 17.58 21.60 9.29
N THR A 113 17.74 22.02 10.54
CA THR A 113 18.66 23.11 10.93
C THR A 113 20.08 22.80 10.44
N GLY A 114 20.63 23.66 9.57
CA GLY A 114 21.95 23.47 8.97
C GLY A 114 22.05 22.37 7.91
N LYS A 115 20.92 21.76 7.50
CA LYS A 115 20.85 20.71 6.47
C LYS A 115 20.17 21.22 5.20
N SER A 116 20.43 20.52 4.10
CA SER A 116 19.73 20.69 2.83
C SER A 116 18.91 19.44 2.53
N LEU A 117 17.73 19.62 1.93
CA LEU A 117 16.88 18.53 1.46
C LEU A 117 16.99 18.45 -0.06
N LEU A 118 17.28 17.27 -0.59
CA LEU A 118 17.14 16.95 -2.01
C LEU A 118 15.75 16.34 -2.22
N ILE A 119 14.92 16.97 -3.05
CA ILE A 119 13.63 16.42 -3.45
C ILE A 119 13.85 15.62 -4.73
N TRP A 120 13.24 14.43 -4.82
CA TRP A 120 13.38 13.53 -5.96
C TRP A 120 12.00 13.09 -6.46
N PRO A 121 11.66 13.29 -7.76
CA PRO A 121 10.39 12.86 -8.31
C PRO A 121 10.35 11.36 -8.63
N GLU A 122 9.26 10.69 -8.24
CA GLU A 122 9.06 9.25 -8.49
C GLU A 122 8.30 8.97 -9.81
N GLN A 123 7.29 9.78 -10.16
CA GLN A 123 6.39 9.53 -11.32
C GLN A 123 6.11 10.77 -12.20
N GLY A 124 6.82 11.87 -11.97
CA GLY A 124 6.70 13.13 -12.72
C GLY A 124 6.92 14.37 -11.82
N PHE A 125 6.95 15.55 -12.42
CA PHE A 125 7.24 16.81 -11.70
C PHE A 125 6.00 17.47 -11.07
N GLY A 126 4.79 17.00 -11.39
CA GLY A 126 3.54 17.68 -10.99
C GLY A 126 3.39 17.80 -9.46
N ASP A 127 3.42 16.66 -8.77
CA ASP A 127 3.35 16.63 -7.30
C ASP A 127 4.57 17.30 -6.68
N GLU A 128 5.75 17.10 -7.24
CA GLU A 128 6.99 17.71 -6.75
C GLU A 128 6.91 19.24 -6.73
N ILE A 129 6.48 19.88 -7.82
CA ILE A 129 6.32 21.33 -7.90
C ILE A 129 5.27 21.81 -6.89
N GLN A 130 4.17 21.06 -6.73
CA GLN A 130 3.12 21.41 -5.77
C GLN A 130 3.59 21.31 -4.32
N PHE A 131 4.44 20.33 -3.98
CA PHE A 131 4.88 20.12 -2.60
C PHE A 131 6.18 20.86 -2.24
N ALA A 132 7.03 21.18 -3.22
CA ALA A 132 8.26 21.93 -3.01
C ALA A 132 8.01 23.30 -2.35
N ARG A 133 6.84 23.90 -2.59
CA ARG A 133 6.44 25.17 -1.95
C ARG A 133 6.38 25.09 -0.41
N TYR A 134 6.18 23.90 0.15
CA TYR A 134 6.17 23.69 1.60
C TYR A 134 7.56 23.46 2.18
N GLY A 135 8.59 23.24 1.35
CA GLY A 135 9.95 22.97 1.82
C GLY A 135 10.54 24.08 2.68
N ALA A 136 10.17 25.35 2.42
CA ALA A 136 10.60 26.49 3.23
C ALA A 136 10.03 26.44 4.67
N LEU A 137 8.86 25.83 4.87
CA LEU A 137 8.25 25.69 6.20
C LEU A 137 8.97 24.66 7.08
N LEU A 138 9.81 23.81 6.49
CA LEU A 138 10.53 22.75 7.20
C LEU A 138 11.86 23.23 7.82
N LYS A 139 12.31 24.44 7.51
CA LYS A 139 13.59 25.01 7.98
C LYS A 139 13.47 25.83 9.28
N THR A 140 12.41 25.64 10.05
CA THR A 140 12.19 26.34 11.33
C THR A 140 13.20 25.94 12.39
#